data_AF-A0AAP3ELR5-F1
#
_entry.id   AF-A0AAP3ELR5-F1
#
_cell.length_a   1.000
_cell.length_b   1.000
_cell.length_c   1.000
_cell.angle_alpha   90.00
_cell.angle_beta   90.00
_cell.angle_gamma   90.00
#
_symmetry.space_group_name_H-M   'P 1'
#
loop_
_entity.id
_entity.type
_entity.pdbx_description
1 polymer ?
#
loop_
_entity_poly.entity_id
_entity_poly.type
_entity_poly.pdbx_seq_one_letter_code
_entity_poly.pdbx_strand_id
1 'polypeptide(L)'
;GIRDILIISTPDDMPSFQRLLGDGSQFGVNFSYAIQPSPDGLAQAFIIGEKFIGNDACALVLGDNIYFGQSFGKKLEAAAAKTSGATVFG
;
A
#
# COMPACT_ATOMS: atom_id res chain seq x y z
N GLY A 1 12.51 -4.78 0.60
CA GLY A 1 11.06 -4.54 0.80
C GLY A 1 10.55 -3.54 -0.22
N ILE A 2 9.24 -3.36 -0.28
CA ILE A 2 8.58 -2.37 -1.16
C ILE A 2 9.02 -0.96 -0.75
N ARG A 3 9.35 -0.12 -1.74
CA ARG A 3 9.80 1.27 -1.53
C ARG A 3 8.92 2.31 -2.19
N ASP A 4 8.17 1.95 -3.22
CA ASP A 4 7.18 2.84 -3.83
C ASP A 4 5.80 2.46 -3.26
N ILE A 5 5.17 3.42 -2.58
CA ILE A 5 3.93 3.17 -1.82
C ILE A 5 2.91 4.25 -2.17
N LEU A 6 1.72 3.82 -2.58
CA LEU A 6 0.57 4.70 -2.78
C LEU A 6 -0.32 4.71 -1.52
N ILE A 7 -0.52 5.89 -0.95
CA ILE A 7 -1.46 6.12 0.15
C ILE A 7 -2.77 6.63 -0.43
N ILE A 8 -3.82 5.86 -0.19
CA ILE A 8 -5.19 6.19 -0.59
C ILE A 8 -5.97 6.58 0.66
N SER A 9 -6.60 7.76 0.65
CA SER A 9 -7.39 8.25 1.77
C SER A 9 -8.53 9.15 1.31
N THR A 10 -9.37 9.58 2.24
CA THR A 10 -10.47 10.50 1.98
C THR A 10 -9.93 11.90 1.61
N PRO A 11 -10.74 12.75 0.94
CA PRO A 11 -10.36 14.15 0.69
C PRO A 11 -9.99 14.91 1.96
N ASP A 12 -10.70 14.64 3.06
CA ASP A 12 -10.56 15.36 4.32
C ASP A 12 -9.31 14.93 5.11
N ASP A 13 -8.96 13.64 5.07
CA ASP A 13 -7.84 13.09 5.83
C ASP A 13 -6.50 13.19 5.10
N MET A 14 -6.52 13.29 3.76
CA MET A 14 -5.31 13.31 2.94
C MET A 14 -4.27 14.36 3.37
N PRO A 15 -4.64 15.62 3.69
CA PRO A 15 -3.66 16.61 4.15
C PRO A 15 -2.96 16.20 5.45
N SER A 16 -3.62 15.43 6.32
CA SER A 16 -3.05 14.93 7.56
C SER A 16 -2.03 13.83 7.30
N PHE A 17 -2.32 12.89 6.39
CA PHE A 17 -1.36 11.87 5.95
C PHE A 17 -0.12 12.49 5.31
N GLN A 18 -0.30 13.46 4.41
CA GLN A 18 0.82 14.16 3.77
C GLN A 18 1.68 14.91 4.79
N ARG A 19 1.07 15.56 5.78
CA ARG A 19 1.81 16.24 6.87
C ARG A 19 2.59 15.26 7.72
N LEU A 20 2.05 14.08 8.00
CA LEU A 20 2.68 13.06 8.83
C LEU A 20 3.83 12.36 8.11
N LEU A 21 3.63 11.97 6.85
CA LEU A 21 4.52 11.05 6.14
C LEU A 21 5.43 11.74 5.12
N GLY A 22 5.04 12.91 4.62
CA GLY A 22 5.80 13.68 3.63
C GLY A 22 5.98 12.92 2.32
N ASP A 23 7.13 13.03 1.68
CA ASP A 23 7.46 12.24 0.49
C ASP A 23 8.02 10.83 0.81
N GLY A 24 8.24 10.52 2.09
CA GLY A 24 8.82 9.27 2.54
C GLY A 24 10.35 9.25 2.59
N SER A 25 11.03 10.32 2.16
CA SER A 25 12.50 10.41 2.11
C SER A 25 13.14 10.17 3.48
N GLN A 26 12.51 10.63 4.55
CA GLN A 26 12.95 10.40 5.94
C GLN A 26 13.00 8.90 6.32
N PHE A 27 12.25 8.04 5.63
CA PHE A 27 12.22 6.59 5.82
C PHE A 27 12.95 5.82 4.71
N GLY A 28 13.49 6.50 3.70
CA GLY A 28 14.13 5.87 2.54
C GLY A 28 13.14 5.18 1.58
N VAL A 29 11.91 5.68 1.49
CA VAL A 29 10.83 5.21 0.60
C VAL A 29 10.23 6.40 -0.17
N ASN A 30 9.40 6.12 -1.16
CA ASN A 30 8.67 7.11 -1.95
C ASN A 30 7.16 6.96 -1.70
N PHE A 31 6.53 7.99 -1.13
CA PHE A 31 5.08 8.05 -0.97
C PHE A 31 4.43 8.83 -2.10
N SER A 32 3.44 8.20 -2.74
CA SER A 32 2.46 8.85 -3.61
C SER A 32 1.11 8.90 -2.91
N TYR A 33 0.25 9.83 -3.33
CA TYR A 33 -1.03 10.09 -2.68
C TYR A 33 -2.17 10.12 -3.70
N ALA A 34 -3.29 9.47 -3.39
CA ALA A 34 -4.48 9.51 -4.21
C ALA A 34 -5.76 9.59 -3.36
N ILE A 35 -6.76 10.31 -3.85
CA ILE A 35 -8.03 10.49 -3.15
C ILE A 35 -8.98 9.36 -3.50
N GLN A 36 -9.63 8.80 -2.48
CA GLN A 36 -10.83 7.99 -2.59
C GLN A 36 -12.06 8.88 -2.26
N PRO A 37 -12.88 9.25 -3.25
CA PRO A 37 -14.04 10.14 -3.01
C PRO A 37 -15.12 9.51 -2.13
N SER A 38 -15.33 8.20 -2.25
CA SER A 38 -16.33 7.44 -1.52
C SER A 38 -15.83 6.01 -1.26
N PRO A 39 -16.24 5.37 -0.14
CA PRO A 39 -15.79 4.02 0.21
C PRO A 39 -16.58 2.95 -0.56
N ASP A 40 -16.30 2.78 -1.85
CA ASP A 40 -17.04 1.84 -2.72
C ASP A 40 -16.50 0.41 -2.69
N GLY A 41 -15.60 0.12 -1.74
CA GLY A 41 -15.01 -1.20 -1.50
C GLY A 41 -13.52 -1.29 -1.86
N LEU A 42 -12.88 -2.34 -1.35
CA LEU A 42 -11.42 -2.51 -1.41
C LEU A 42 -10.87 -2.64 -2.84
N ALA A 43 -11.65 -3.22 -3.75
CA ALA A 43 -11.25 -3.36 -5.15
C ALA A 43 -11.03 -2.00 -5.84
N GLN A 44 -11.66 -0.93 -5.34
CA GLN A 44 -11.48 0.43 -5.84
C GLN A 44 -10.03 0.92 -5.69
N ALA A 45 -9.26 0.38 -4.74
CA ALA A 45 -7.84 0.70 -4.58
C ALA A 45 -7.03 0.41 -5.85
N PHE A 46 -7.36 -0.67 -6.57
CA PHE A 46 -6.69 -1.02 -7.83
C PHE A 46 -7.10 -0.11 -8.99
N ILE A 47 -8.31 0.45 -8.95
CA ILE A 47 -8.78 1.43 -9.95
C ILE A 47 -8.10 2.77 -9.71
N ILE A 48 -8.11 3.26 -8.46
CA ILE A 48 -7.45 4.52 -8.07
C ILE A 48 -5.95 4.44 -8.32
N GLY A 49 -5.35 3.30 -7.98
CA GLY A 49 -3.92 3.04 -8.13
C GLY A 49 -3.48 2.54 -9.50
N GLU A 50 -4.37 2.42 -10.49
CA GLU A 50 -4.07 1.79 -11.79
C GLU A 50 -2.78 2.35 -12.42
N LYS A 51 -2.69 3.69 -12.52
CA LYS A 51 -1.52 4.36 -13.11
C LYS A 51 -0.25 4.22 -12.27
N PHE A 52 -0.40 4.10 -10.95
CA PHE A 52 0.73 3.91 -10.04
C PHE A 52 1.28 2.48 -10.13
N ILE A 53 0.39 1.48 -10.23
CA ILE A 53 0.75 0.07 -10.37
C ILE A 53 1.36 -0.20 -11.75
N GLY A 54 0.80 0.38 -12.82
CA GLY A 54 1.29 0.14 -14.17
C GLY A 54 1.24 -1.34 -14.55
N ASN A 55 2.40 -1.91 -14.89
CA ASN A 55 2.55 -3.32 -15.24
C ASN A 55 3.26 -4.15 -14.15
N ASP A 56 3.50 -3.56 -12.98
CA ASP A 56 4.24 -4.21 -11.90
C ASP A 56 3.32 -5.04 -10.99
N ALA A 57 3.93 -5.98 -10.27
CA ALA A 57 3.25 -6.66 -9.17
C ALA A 57 3.04 -5.70 -8.00
N CYS A 58 1.92 -5.82 -7.29
CA CYS A 58 1.60 -4.96 -6.16
C CYS A 58 1.17 -5.76 -4.91
N ALA A 59 1.23 -5.09 -3.76
CA ALA A 59 0.69 -5.58 -2.50
C ALA A 59 -0.30 -4.55 -1.95
N LEU A 60 -1.43 -5.04 -1.42
CA LEU A 60 -2.43 -4.21 -0.75
C LEU A 60 -2.45 -4.57 0.74
N VAL A 61 -2.42 -3.54 1.59
CA VAL A 61 -2.59 -3.66 3.05
C VAL A 61 -3.62 -2.64 3.52
N LEU A 62 -4.45 -3.02 4.47
CA LEU A 62 -5.44 -2.11 5.07
C LEU A 62 -4.76 -1.26 6.16
N GLY A 63 -5.05 0.04 6.18
CA GLY A 63 -4.38 0.99 7.07
C GLY A 63 -4.67 0.80 8.57
N ASP A 64 -5.67 0.00 8.91
CA ASP A 64 -6.09 -0.33 10.27
C ASP A 64 -5.57 -1.70 10.76
N ASN A 65 -4.83 -2.43 9.92
CA ASN A 65 -4.36 -3.78 10.24
C ASN A 65 -2.98 -3.74 10.93
N ILE A 66 -2.88 -4.38 12.09
CA ILE A 66 -1.64 -4.51 12.87
C ILE A 66 -1.19 -5.97 12.85
N TYR A 67 0.02 -6.22 12.35
CA TYR A 67 0.62 -7.56 12.30
C TYR A 67 1.88 -7.62 13.15
N PHE A 68 1.97 -8.65 14.00
CA PHE A 68 3.17 -8.95 14.78
C PHE A 68 3.35 -10.45 14.94
N GLY A 69 4.58 -10.94 14.78
CA GLY A 69 4.86 -12.36 14.96
C GLY A 69 6.29 -12.73 14.57
N GLN A 70 6.76 -13.84 15.14
CA GLN A 70 8.10 -14.35 14.86
C GLN A 70 8.23 -14.71 13.38
N SER A 71 9.34 -14.30 12.76
CA SER A 71 9.66 -14.58 11.34
C SER A 71 8.65 -14.03 10.32
N PHE A 72 7.84 -13.02 10.68
CA PHE A 72 6.86 -12.44 9.75
C PHE A 72 7.53 -11.87 8.48
N GLY A 73 8.69 -11.23 8.62
CA GLY A 73 9.46 -10.72 7.47
C GLY A 73 9.78 -11.79 6.41
N LYS A 74 10.19 -13.00 6.82
CA LYS A 74 10.47 -14.10 5.89
C LYS A 74 9.22 -14.56 5.11
N LYS A 75 8.05 -14.53 5.77
CA LYS A 75 6.77 -14.86 5.11
C LYS A 75 6.41 -13.82 4.06
N LEU A 76 6.61 -12.54 4.36
CA LEU A 76 6.38 -11.45 3.41
C LEU A 76 7.34 -11.51 2.22
N GLU A 77 8.62 -11.79 2.46
CA GLU A 77 9.62 -11.96 1.40
C GLU A 77 9.26 -13.12 0.46
N ALA A 78 8.81 -14.25 1.00
CA ALA A 78 8.38 -15.39 0.18
C ALA A 78 7.14 -15.06 -0.68
N ALA A 79 6.19 -14.30 -0.13
CA ALA A 79 5.02 -13.85 -0.89
C ALA A 79 5.41 -12.85 -2.00
N ALA A 80 6.32 -11.92 -1.70
CA ALA A 80 6.82 -10.93 -2.65
C ALA A 80 7.68 -11.53 -3.78
N ALA A 81 8.33 -12.66 -3.53
CA ALA A 81 9.15 -13.37 -4.53
C ALA A 81 8.31 -14.14 -5.57
N LYS A 82 6.99 -14.28 -5.37
CA LYS A 82 6.11 -15.00 -6.28
C LYS A 82 5.85 -14.15 -7.53
N THR A 83 6.15 -14.69 -8.70
CA THR A 83 6.05 -13.98 -9.98
C THR A 83 4.69 -14.10 -10.67
N SER A 84 3.77 -14.93 -10.15
CA SER A 84 2.45 -15.14 -10.76
C SER A 84 1.37 -15.54 -9.75
N GLY A 85 0.12 -15.21 -10.07
CA GLY A 85 -1.04 -15.44 -9.21
C GLY A 85 -1.13 -14.46 -8.04
N ALA A 86 -1.88 -14.85 -7.00
CA ALA A 86 -2.06 -14.05 -5.80
C ALA A 86 -1.65 -14.83 -4.53
N THR A 87 -1.42 -14.10 -3.44
CA THR A 87 -1.18 -14.64 -2.10
C THR A 87 -2.04 -13.85 -1.11
N VAL A 88 -2.79 -14.56 -0.27
CA VAL A 88 -3.62 -13.99 0.81
C VAL A 88 -3.19 -14.61 2.12
N PHE A 89 -3.22 -13.83 3.20
CA PHE A 89 -2.91 -14.27 4.56
C PHE A 89 -4.22 -14.38 5.36
N GLY A 90 -4.39 -15.50 6.06
CA GLY A 90 -5.51 -15.76 6.97
C GLY A 90 -5.03 -16.10 8.37
#